data_AF-A0A1Z8VU25-F1
#
_entry.id   AF-A0A1Z8VU25-F1
#
_cell.length_a   1.000
_cell.length_b   1.000
_cell.length_c   1.000
_cell.angle_alpha   90.00
_cell.angle_beta   90.00
_cell.angle_gamma   90.00
#
_symmetry.space_group_name_H-M   'P 1'
#
loop_
_entity.id
_entity.type
_entity.pdbx_description
1 polymer ?
#
loop_
_entity_poly.entity_id
_entity_poly.type
_entity_poly.pdbx_seq_one_letter_code
_entity_poly.pdbx_strand_id
1 'polypeptide(L)'
;MNDNIFSDEVKEYSQKQILELDKNFDFRSFIQAAKEAFKIIVESFNNKSLTNVKNLISEEVYDKFKNSMDIKNNSKNSFRVISVQANILNITVKNKFAKIKVEFLSNQESKVSEKSNRLDNIKDIWTFEKNMSIKSPIWKLVEVGIK
;
A
#
# COMPACT_ATOMS: atom_id res chain seq x y z
N MET A 1 -1.24 3.13 -24.22
CA MET A 1 -0.03 3.11 -23.39
C MET A 1 -0.10 1.89 -22.50
N ASN A 2 0.77 0.90 -22.72
CA ASN A 2 0.85 -0.25 -21.82
C ASN A 2 1.69 0.19 -20.61
N ASP A 3 1.03 0.76 -19.60
CA ASP A 3 1.63 0.95 -18.30
C ASP A 3 1.85 -0.46 -17.72
N ASN A 4 3.09 -0.94 -17.81
CA ASN A 4 3.49 -2.20 -17.21
C ASN A 4 3.41 -2.05 -15.70
N ILE A 5 2.50 -2.80 -15.08
CA ILE A 5 2.28 -2.78 -13.62
C ILE A 5 3.14 -3.81 -12.90
N PHE A 6 3.95 -4.59 -13.62
CA PHE A 6 4.85 -5.58 -13.07
C PHE A 6 6.28 -5.07 -13.22
N SER A 7 7.11 -5.20 -12.19
CA SER A 7 8.54 -5.02 -12.37
C SER A 7 9.09 -6.11 -13.30
N ASP A 8 10.20 -5.81 -13.98
CA ASP A 8 10.86 -6.76 -14.90
C ASP A 8 11.25 -8.09 -14.24
N GLU A 9 11.37 -8.09 -12.92
CA GLU A 9 11.70 -9.25 -12.08
C GLU A 9 10.49 -10.16 -11.76
N VAL A 10 9.24 -9.73 -12.05
CA VAL A 10 8.05 -10.57 -11.80
C VAL A 10 7.95 -11.66 -12.85
N LYS A 11 8.17 -12.90 -12.42
CA LYS A 11 8.07 -14.08 -13.30
C LYS A 11 6.61 -14.43 -13.58
N GLU A 12 6.30 -14.83 -14.81
CA GLU A 12 4.98 -15.34 -15.24
C GLU A 12 4.41 -16.42 -14.30
N TYR A 13 5.28 -17.24 -13.70
CA TYR A 13 4.91 -18.24 -12.72
C TYR A 13 4.16 -17.67 -11.50
N SER A 14 4.59 -16.51 -10.99
CA SER A 14 3.99 -15.86 -9.82
C SER A 14 2.57 -15.33 -10.10
N GLN A 15 2.29 -14.93 -11.34
CA GLN A 15 0.94 -14.55 -11.79
C GLN A 15 0.03 -15.77 -11.92
N LYS A 16 0.55 -16.90 -12.41
CA LYS A 16 -0.22 -18.15 -12.53
C LYS A 16 -0.76 -18.63 -11.18
N GLN A 17 0.04 -18.52 -10.11
CA GLN A 17 -0.36 -18.99 -8.78
C GLN A 17 -1.65 -18.32 -8.25
N ILE A 18 -1.83 -17.01 -8.49
CA ILE A 18 -3.06 -16.34 -8.03
C ILE A 18 -4.25 -16.66 -8.95
N LEU A 19 -4.01 -16.81 -10.26
CA LEU A 19 -5.03 -17.18 -11.25
C LEU A 19 -5.55 -18.62 -11.07
N GLU A 20 -4.75 -19.52 -10.49
CA GLU A 20 -5.20 -20.86 -10.09
C GLU A 20 -6.23 -20.81 -8.95
N LEU A 21 -6.14 -19.83 -8.05
CA LEU A 21 -7.08 -19.65 -6.95
C LEU A 21 -8.28 -18.77 -7.34
N ASP A 22 -8.06 -17.78 -8.20
CA ASP A 22 -9.08 -16.86 -8.71
C ASP A 22 -8.82 -16.58 -10.19
N LYS A 23 -9.51 -17.33 -11.06
CA LYS A 23 -9.39 -17.20 -12.52
C LYS A 23 -9.79 -15.84 -13.05
N ASN A 24 -10.55 -15.06 -12.27
CA ASN A 24 -11.03 -13.74 -12.64
C ASN A 24 -10.21 -12.63 -11.97
N PHE A 25 -9.07 -12.96 -11.35
CA PHE A 25 -8.24 -11.98 -10.68
C PHE A 25 -7.73 -10.93 -11.65
N ASP A 26 -8.08 -9.67 -11.40
CA ASP A 26 -7.62 -8.52 -12.19
C ASP A 26 -6.53 -7.75 -11.43
N PHE A 27 -5.29 -7.89 -11.91
CA PHE A 27 -4.12 -7.20 -11.38
C PHE A 27 -4.21 -5.68 -11.48
N ARG A 28 -4.89 -5.13 -12.50
CA ARG A 28 -5.04 -3.68 -12.66
C ARG A 28 -5.99 -3.13 -11.61
N SER A 29 -7.13 -3.80 -11.43
CA SER A 29 -8.07 -3.47 -10.35
C SER A 29 -7.41 -3.57 -8.97
N PHE A 30 -6.60 -4.61 -8.73
CA PHE A 30 -5.81 -4.72 -7.50
C PHE A 30 -4.87 -3.54 -7.30
N ILE A 31 -4.08 -3.16 -8.32
CA ILE A 31 -3.14 -2.04 -8.22
C ILE A 31 -3.86 -0.71 -7.99
N GLN A 32 -5.02 -0.50 -8.62
CA GLN A 32 -5.82 0.70 -8.38
C GLN A 32 -6.28 0.77 -6.91
N ALA A 33 -6.84 -0.33 -6.39
CA ALA A 33 -7.24 -0.41 -4.98
C ALA A 33 -6.05 -0.24 -4.02
N ALA A 34 -4.87 -0.79 -4.37
CA ALA A 34 -3.65 -0.67 -3.58
C ALA A 34 -3.16 0.80 -3.53
N LYS A 35 -3.23 1.54 -4.64
CA LYS A 35 -2.92 2.98 -4.68
C LYS A 35 -3.89 3.81 -3.84
N GLU A 36 -5.18 3.47 -3.85
CA GLU A 36 -6.19 4.14 -3.01
C GLU A 36 -5.95 3.88 -1.53
N ALA A 37 -5.71 2.61 -1.16
CA ALA A 37 -5.36 2.24 0.21
C ALA A 37 -4.08 2.96 0.67
N PHE A 38 -3.06 3.05 -0.20
CA PHE A 38 -1.82 3.79 0.09
C PHE A 38 -2.09 5.25 0.46
N LYS A 39 -2.87 5.98 -0.36
CA LYS A 39 -3.22 7.38 -0.08
C LYS A 39 -3.90 7.53 1.27
N ILE A 40 -4.96 6.73 1.51
CA ILE A 40 -5.75 6.83 2.74
C ILE A 40 -4.86 6.50 3.95
N ILE A 41 -4.05 5.44 3.89
CA ILE A 41 -3.20 5.01 5.02
C ILE A 41 -2.12 6.05 5.32
N VAL A 42 -1.41 6.58 4.31
CA VAL A 42 -0.36 7.59 4.53
C VAL A 42 -0.96 8.89 5.05
N GLU A 43 -2.12 9.31 4.55
CA GLU A 43 -2.82 10.51 5.06
C GLU A 43 -3.30 10.31 6.50
N SER A 44 -3.93 9.16 6.80
CA SER A 44 -4.32 8.77 8.15
C SER A 44 -3.13 8.73 9.11
N PHE A 45 -1.98 8.22 8.63
CA PHE A 45 -0.75 8.18 9.42
C PHE A 45 -0.24 9.59 9.75
N ASN A 46 -0.17 10.48 8.76
CA ASN A 46 0.24 11.87 8.96
C ASN A 46 -0.72 12.67 9.85
N ASN A 47 -2.01 12.36 9.77
CA ASN A 47 -3.05 13.00 10.60
C ASN A 47 -3.19 12.38 11.99
N LYS A 48 -2.33 11.41 12.37
CA LYS A 48 -2.39 10.69 13.65
C LYS A 48 -3.76 10.05 13.94
N SER A 49 -4.45 9.59 12.90
CA SER A 49 -5.79 8.98 13.02
C SER A 49 -5.89 7.73 12.16
N LEU A 50 -5.81 6.56 12.80
CA LEU A 50 -5.88 5.25 12.13
C LEU A 50 -7.29 4.63 12.12
N THR A 51 -8.30 5.34 12.63
CA THR A 51 -9.65 4.80 12.84
C THR A 51 -10.31 4.32 11.55
N ASN A 52 -10.11 5.05 10.46
CA ASN A 52 -10.65 4.76 9.13
C ASN A 52 -9.90 3.64 8.38
N VAL A 53 -8.69 3.27 8.81
CA VAL A 53 -7.84 2.27 8.12
C VAL A 53 -7.65 0.98 8.91
N LYS A 54 -8.24 0.86 10.10
CA LYS A 54 -8.09 -0.31 10.97
C LYS A 54 -8.44 -1.64 10.26
N ASN A 55 -9.41 -1.61 9.34
CA ASN A 55 -9.79 -2.80 8.57
C ASN A 55 -8.88 -3.09 7.36
N LEU A 56 -8.08 -2.11 6.95
CA LEU A 56 -7.16 -2.19 5.80
C LEU A 56 -5.76 -2.64 6.21
N ILE A 57 -5.42 -2.62 7.50
CA ILE A 57 -4.09 -2.97 7.99
C ILE A 57 -4.17 -4.13 8.99
N SER A 58 -3.11 -4.91 9.07
CA SER A 58 -2.93 -5.93 10.11
C SER A 58 -2.72 -5.29 11.48
N GLU A 59 -2.93 -6.08 12.54
CA GLU A 59 -2.65 -5.65 13.91
C GLU A 59 -1.18 -5.28 14.10
N GLU A 60 -0.25 -6.07 13.55
CA GLU A 60 1.18 -5.78 13.61
C GLU A 60 1.53 -4.43 12.95
N VAL A 61 0.97 -4.14 11.77
CA VAL A 61 1.19 -2.84 11.10
C VAL A 61 0.52 -1.70 11.86
N TYR A 62 -0.67 -1.92 12.42
CA TYR A 62 -1.35 -0.94 13.27
C TYR A 62 -0.49 -0.54 14.46
N ASP A 63 0.08 -1.52 15.17
CA ASP A 63 0.92 -1.27 16.35
C ASP A 63 2.23 -0.56 15.98
N LYS A 64 2.88 -0.96 14.88
CA LYS A 64 4.06 -0.26 14.35
C LYS A 64 3.76 1.21 14.05
N PHE A 65 2.63 1.48 13.40
CA PHE A 65 2.21 2.86 13.10
C PHE A 65 1.92 3.64 14.37
N LYS A 66 1.15 3.07 15.30
CA LYS A 66 0.82 3.71 16.58
C LYS A 66 2.07 4.12 17.35
N ASN A 67 3.03 3.19 17.52
CA ASN A 67 4.28 3.46 18.22
C ASN A 67 5.12 4.56 17.53
N SER A 68 5.05 4.64 16.20
CA SER A 68 5.78 5.66 15.43
C SER A 68 5.14 7.05 15.49
N MET A 69 3.83 7.13 15.76
CA MET A 69 3.10 8.40 15.89
C MET A 69 3.39 9.12 17.21
N ASP A 70 3.58 8.36 18.29
CA ASP A 70 3.81 8.91 19.64
C ASP A 70 5.13 9.70 19.75
N ILE A 71 6.01 9.58 18.75
CA ILE A 71 7.34 10.22 18.71
C ILE A 71 7.31 11.57 17.95
N LYS A 72 6.30 11.87 17.12
CA LYS A 72 6.28 13.07 16.24
C LYS A 72 5.49 14.24 16.82
N ASN A 73 6.08 15.43 16.81
CA ASN A 73 5.55 16.67 17.43
C ASN A 73 4.28 17.25 16.77
N ASN A 74 3.55 18.08 17.52
CA ASN A 74 2.17 18.57 17.30
C ASN A 74 1.99 19.75 16.31
N SER A 75 2.79 19.86 15.25
CA SER A 75 2.49 20.89 14.25
C SER A 75 1.29 20.45 13.39
N LYS A 76 0.21 21.25 13.39
CA LYS A 76 -0.93 21.07 12.46
C LYS A 76 -0.41 21.20 11.04
N ASN A 77 -0.19 20.06 10.39
CA ASN A 77 0.31 19.99 9.04
C ASN A 77 -0.76 19.35 8.17
N SER A 78 -1.24 20.04 7.13
CA SER A 78 -2.04 19.35 6.12
C SER A 78 -1.08 18.54 5.25
N PHE A 79 -1.35 17.25 5.07
CA PHE A 79 -0.58 16.34 4.23
C PHE A 79 -1.47 15.77 3.13
N ARG A 80 -0.94 15.62 1.92
CA ARG A 80 -1.63 14.96 0.80
C ARG A 80 -0.67 14.23 -0.13
N VAL A 81 -1.15 13.14 -0.72
CA VAL A 81 -0.46 12.46 -1.84
C VAL A 81 -0.91 13.08 -3.16
N ILE A 82 0.01 13.71 -3.88
CA ILE A 82 -0.26 14.39 -5.17
C ILE A 82 -0.42 13.37 -6.29
N SER A 83 0.52 12.43 -6.39
CA SER A 83 0.51 11.36 -7.37
C SER A 83 1.13 10.10 -6.78
N VAL A 84 0.73 8.95 -7.31
CA VAL A 84 1.29 7.66 -6.94
C VAL A 84 1.29 6.71 -8.14
N GLN A 85 2.47 6.20 -8.45
CA GLN A 85 2.66 5.05 -9.32
C GLN A 85 2.87 3.81 -8.46
N ALA A 86 2.56 2.64 -9.01
CA ALA A 86 2.68 1.40 -8.27
C ALA A 86 3.01 0.24 -9.20
N ASN A 87 3.96 -0.60 -8.78
CA ASN A 87 4.42 -1.77 -9.51
C ASN A 87 4.41 -2.98 -8.59
N ILE A 88 3.87 -4.10 -9.06
CA ILE A 88 3.98 -5.39 -8.38
C ILE A 88 5.43 -5.84 -8.49
N LEU A 89 6.05 -6.10 -7.34
CA LEU A 89 7.41 -6.63 -7.23
C LEU A 89 7.42 -8.15 -7.11
N ASN A 90 6.43 -8.72 -6.42
CA ASN A 90 6.37 -10.15 -6.19
C ASN A 90 4.95 -10.59 -5.83
N ILE A 91 4.60 -11.82 -6.22
CA ILE A 91 3.37 -12.50 -5.82
C ILE A 91 3.77 -13.84 -5.23
N THR A 92 3.25 -14.16 -4.05
CA THR A 92 3.45 -15.48 -3.43
C THR A 92 2.13 -16.01 -2.93
N VAL A 93 1.85 -17.28 -3.22
CA VAL A 93 0.67 -17.98 -2.72
C VAL A 93 1.13 -19.15 -1.85
N LYS A 94 0.64 -19.20 -0.61
CA LYS A 94 0.89 -20.31 0.33
C LYS A 94 -0.36 -20.59 1.14
N ASN A 95 -0.77 -21.85 1.21
CA ASN A 95 -1.93 -22.30 2.02
C ASN A 95 -3.21 -21.46 1.78
N LYS A 96 -3.49 -21.09 0.52
CA LYS A 96 -4.61 -20.21 0.11
C LYS A 96 -4.52 -18.76 0.58
N PHE A 97 -3.40 -18.34 1.17
CA PHE A 97 -3.07 -16.94 1.39
C PHE A 97 -2.25 -16.44 0.21
N ALA A 98 -2.73 -15.39 -0.44
CA ALA A 98 -1.99 -14.66 -1.45
C ALA A 98 -1.35 -13.44 -0.79
N LYS A 99 -0.05 -13.23 -1.04
CA LYS A 99 0.67 -12.02 -0.71
C LYS A 99 1.15 -11.36 -1.99
N ILE A 100 0.92 -10.05 -2.12
CA ILE A 100 1.38 -9.25 -3.24
C ILE A 100 2.23 -8.11 -2.68
N LYS A 101 3.51 -8.11 -3.05
CA LYS A 101 4.46 -7.05 -2.72
C LYS A 101 4.41 -6.00 -3.82
N VAL A 102 4.25 -4.74 -3.43
CA VAL A 102 4.07 -3.60 -4.32
C VAL A 102 5.08 -2.51 -3.96
N GLU A 103 5.77 -1.98 -4.96
CA GLU A 103 6.53 -0.73 -4.85
C GLU A 103 5.62 0.42 -5.22
N PHE A 104 5.57 1.45 -4.37
CA PHE A 104 4.92 2.71 -4.63
C PHE A 104 5.97 3.79 -4.86
N LEU A 105 5.75 4.62 -5.88
CA LEU A 105 6.51 5.84 -6.13
C LEU A 105 5.55 7.03 -6.06
N SER A 106 5.71 7.88 -5.05
CA SER A 106 4.75 8.94 -4.74
C SER A 106 5.37 10.33 -4.69
N ASN A 107 4.59 11.32 -5.10
CA ASN A 107 4.88 12.73 -4.84
C ASN A 107 3.91 13.21 -3.77
N GLN A 108 4.44 13.88 -2.76
CA GLN A 108 3.73 14.22 -1.53
C GLN A 108 3.91 15.71 -1.24
N GLU A 109 2.90 16.31 -0.62
CA GLU A 109 2.97 17.70 -0.19
C GLU A 109 2.49 17.81 1.26
N SER A 110 3.23 18.58 2.04
CA SER A 110 2.85 18.97 3.40
C SER A 110 2.84 20.49 3.51
N LYS A 111 1.93 21.04 4.32
CA LYS A 111 1.87 22.47 4.61
C LYS A 111 1.94 22.67 6.12
N VAL A 112 2.88 23.49 6.56
CA VAL A 112 3.07 23.88 7.96
C VAL A 112 2.90 25.40 8.04
N SER A 113 1.80 25.85 8.64
CA SER A 113 1.38 27.26 8.62
C SER A 113 1.34 27.82 7.18
N GLU A 114 2.27 28.70 6.81
CA GLU A 114 2.35 29.31 5.47
C GLU A 114 3.37 28.63 4.54
N LYS A 115 4.18 27.69 5.06
CA LYS A 115 5.22 27.01 4.29
C LYS A 115 4.69 25.71 3.70
N SER A 116 4.76 25.55 2.38
CA SER A 116 4.57 24.26 1.72
C SER A 116 5.93 23.58 1.52
N ASN A 117 5.94 22.27 1.73
CA ASN A 117 7.07 21.40 1.44
C ASN A 117 6.60 20.27 0.52
N ARG A 118 7.27 20.13 -0.63
CA ARG A 118 6.99 19.09 -1.62
C ARG A 118 8.12 18.08 -1.61
N LEU A 119 7.74 16.81 -1.59
CA LEU A 119 8.64 15.67 -1.63
C LEU A 119 8.29 14.85 -2.86
N ASP A 120 9.23 14.71 -3.78
CA ASP A 120 9.03 13.97 -5.02
C ASP A 120 9.74 12.62 -4.95
N ASN A 121 9.20 11.62 -5.66
CA ASN A 121 9.78 10.29 -5.83
C ASN A 121 10.03 9.52 -4.52
N ILE A 122 9.14 9.66 -3.53
CA ILE A 122 9.16 8.87 -2.30
C ILE A 122 8.82 7.42 -2.63
N LYS A 123 9.72 6.50 -2.24
CA LYS A 123 9.59 5.06 -2.49
C LYS A 123 9.16 4.33 -1.23
N ASP A 124 8.11 3.53 -1.37
CA ASP A 124 7.58 2.66 -0.32
C ASP A 124 7.36 1.24 -0.86
N ILE A 125 7.66 0.22 -0.07
CA ILE A 125 7.42 -1.18 -0.43
C ILE A 125 6.45 -1.80 0.57
N TRP A 126 5.27 -2.18 0.09
CA TRP A 126 4.20 -2.70 0.93
C TRP A 126 3.82 -4.10 0.50
N THR A 127 3.53 -4.97 1.47
CA THR A 127 2.99 -6.30 1.20
C THR A 127 1.55 -6.37 1.64
N PHE A 128 0.67 -6.69 0.69
CA PHE A 128 -0.75 -6.92 0.92
C PHE A 128 -1.04 -8.41 0.99
N GLU A 129 -1.91 -8.83 1.90
CA GLU A 129 -2.33 -10.22 2.06
C GLU A 129 -3.84 -10.37 1.98
N LYS A 130 -4.29 -11.48 1.39
CA LYS A 130 -5.68 -11.92 1.42
C LYS A 130 -5.77 -13.44 1.54
N ASN A 131 -6.68 -13.90 2.39
CA ASN A 131 -7.14 -15.29 2.35
C ASN A 131 -8.09 -15.47 1.16
N MET A 132 -7.64 -16.18 0.14
CA MET A 132 -8.36 -16.38 -1.12
C MET A 132 -9.58 -17.31 -0.96
N SER A 133 -9.72 -17.99 0.19
CA SER A 133 -10.92 -18.78 0.51
C SER A 133 -12.11 -17.91 0.91
N ILE A 134 -11.87 -16.65 1.29
CA ILE A 134 -12.89 -15.72 1.77
C ILE A 134 -13.29 -14.78 0.63
N LYS A 135 -14.60 -14.72 0.34
CA LYS A 135 -15.17 -13.75 -0.61
C LYS A 135 -15.25 -12.36 0.03
N SER A 136 -14.09 -11.73 0.18
CA SER A 136 -13.95 -10.34 0.60
C SER A 136 -13.12 -9.57 -0.43
N PRO A 137 -13.50 -8.33 -0.80
CA PRO A 137 -12.66 -7.51 -1.66
C PRO A 137 -11.42 -6.95 -0.94
N ILE A 138 -11.36 -7.05 0.40
CA ILE A 138 -10.35 -6.40 1.22
C ILE A 138 -9.03 -7.16 1.17
N TRP A 139 -7.97 -6.43 0.84
CA TRP A 139 -6.58 -6.83 1.01
C TRP A 139 -6.00 -6.10 2.21
N LYS A 140 -5.42 -6.83 3.17
CA LYS A 140 -4.83 -6.24 4.36
C LYS A 140 -3.34 -5.93 4.15
N LEU A 141 -2.90 -4.76 4.56
CA LEU A 141 -1.49 -4.40 4.65
C LEU A 141 -0.84 -5.16 5.82
N VAL A 142 0.08 -6.07 5.51
CA VAL A 142 0.75 -6.92 6.51
C VAL A 142 2.21 -6.56 6.73
N GLU A 143 2.84 -5.88 5.79
CA GLU A 143 4.25 -5.48 5.89
C GLU A 143 4.44 -4.11 5.24
N VAL A 144 5.24 -3.27 5.89
CA VAL A 144 5.67 -1.97 5.38
C VAL A 144 7.20 -1.93 5.43
N GLY A 145 7.81 -1.50 4.33
CA GLY A 145 9.24 -1.25 4.21
C GLY A 145 9.47 0.07 3.48
N ILE A 146 10.55 0.76 3.86
CA ILE A 146 11.00 1.99 3.22
C ILE A 146 12.31 1.65 2.50
N LYS A 147 12.49 2.16 1.28
CA LYS A 147 13.72 1.99 0.51
C LYS A 147 14.52 3.29 0.45
#